data_AF-A0A845DMG8-F1
#
_entry.id   AF-A0A845DMG8-F1
#
_cell.length_a   1.000
_cell.length_b   1.000
_cell.length_c   1.000
_cell.angle_alpha   90.00
_cell.angle_beta   90.00
_cell.angle_gamma   90.00
#
_symmetry.space_group_name_H-M   'P 1'
#
loop_
_entity.id
_entity.type
_entity.pdbx_description
1 polymer ?
#
loop_
_entity_poly.entity_id
_entity_poly.type
_entity_poly.pdbx_seq_one_letter_code
_entity_poly.pdbx_strand_id
1 'polypeptide(L)' 'MMKMEVGQLVKDRCTSCLNHQLKVIKIVPKNFDEKVTYVVWTQCPECGNNDHSLMPAES' A
#
# COMPACT_ATOMS: atom_id res chain seq x y z
N MET A 1 -0.34 14.35 5.84
CA MET A 1 -0.73 13.14 5.10
C MET A 1 0.53 12.36 4.72
N MET A 2 0.49 11.03 4.74
CA MET A 2 1.68 10.20 4.50
C MET A 2 1.89 10.02 2.99
N LYS A 3 2.89 10.73 2.44
CA LYS A 3 3.49 10.35 1.16
C LYS A 3 4.09 8.97 1.34
N MET A 4 3.55 7.97 0.63
CA MET A 4 4.09 6.63 0.65
C MET A 4 5.17 6.48 -0.41
N GLU A 5 6.24 5.76 -0.09
CA GLU A 5 7.35 5.50 -1.00
C GLU A 5 7.58 4.00 -1.15
N VAL A 6 8.03 3.57 -2.33
CA VAL A 6 8.43 2.17 -2.54
C VAL A 6 9.61 1.85 -1.62
N GLY A 7 9.49 0.76 -0.88
CA GLY A 7 10.46 0.33 0.13
C GLY A 7 10.09 0.72 1.56
N GLN A 8 9.15 1.65 1.75
CA GLN A 8 8.71 2.10 3.08
C GLN A 8 8.02 0.96 3.86
N LEU A 9 8.32 0.85 5.15
CA LEU A 9 7.56 0.02 6.09
C LEU A 9 6.36 0.80 6.63
N VAL A 10 5.17 0.20 6.54
CA VAL A 10 3.92 0.73 7.09
C VAL A 10 3.43 -0.18 8.21
N LYS A 11 2.87 0.43 9.26
CA LYS A 11 2.28 -0.29 10.39
C LYS A 11 0.85 -0.65 10.05
N ASP A 12 0.68 -1.83 9.47
CA ASP A 12 -0.62 -2.40 9.12
C ASP A 12 -0.58 -3.92 9.28
N ARG A 13 -1.74 -4.56 9.47
CA ARG A 13 -1.84 -5.97 9.80
C ARG A 13 -1.90 -6.82 8.53
N CYS A 14 -0.95 -7.73 8.37
CA CYS A 14 -0.99 -8.76 7.36
C CYS A 14 -2.23 -9.64 7.53
N THR A 15 -3.02 -9.78 6.47
CA THR A 15 -4.25 -10.60 6.43
C THR A 15 -3.98 -12.10 6.50
N SER A 16 -2.72 -12.54 6.27
CA SER A 16 -2.32 -13.96 6.32
C SER A 16 -1.70 -14.37 7.66
N CYS A 17 -0.64 -13.69 8.11
CA CYS A 17 0.12 -14.10 9.31
C CYS A 17 -0.09 -13.19 10.53
N LEU A 18 -0.93 -12.15 10.41
CA LEU A 18 -1.30 -11.22 11.47
C LEU A 18 -0.15 -10.37 12.05
N ASN A 19 1.04 -10.41 11.46
CA ASN A 19 2.11 -9.46 11.78
C ASN A 19 1.73 -8.03 11.35
N HIS A 20 2.23 -7.03 12.07
CA HIS A 20 1.79 -5.64 11.97
C HIS A 20 2.74 -4.76 11.14
N GLN A 21 3.48 -5.37 10.22
CA GLN A 21 4.38 -4.67 9.31
C GLN A 21 4.16 -5.15 7.89
N LEU A 22 4.00 -4.18 6.99
CA LEU A 22 3.97 -4.41 5.55
C LEU A 22 4.98 -3.46 4.88
N LYS A 23 5.64 -3.91 3.83
CA LYS A 23 6.55 -3.11 3.00
C LYS A 23 5.84 -2.68 1.73
N VAL A 24 5.87 -1.41 1.39
CA VAL A 24 5.37 -0.92 0.09
C VAL A 24 6.29 -1.43 -1.01
N ILE A 25 5.73 -2.14 -1.99
CA ILE A 25 6.50 -2.73 -3.10
C ILE A 25 6.21 -2.08 -4.45
N LYS A 26 5.04 -1.43 -4.59
CA LYS A 26 4.64 -0.76 -5.83
C LYS A 26 3.55 0.27 -5.54
N ILE A 27 3.62 1.41 -6.21
CA ILE A 27 2.56 2.41 -6.21
C ILE A 27 2.16 2.64 -7.67
N VAL A 28 0.87 2.52 -7.98
CA VAL A 28 0.34 2.68 -9.34
C VAL A 28 -0.72 3.78 -9.33
N PRO A 29 -0.53 4.88 -10.07
CA PRO A 29 -1.60 5.86 -10.24
C PRO A 29 -2.75 5.26 -11.05
N LYS A 30 -3.97 5.48 -10.57
CA LYS A 30 -5.22 5.19 -11.26
C LYS A 30 -6.01 6.48 -11.39
N ASN A 31 -6.20 6.91 -12.63
CA ASN A 31 -7.03 8.05 -12.97
C ASN A 31 -8.49 7.56 -13.08
N PHE A 32 -9.34 8.07 -12.21
CA PHE A 32 -10.78 8.05 -12.40
C PHE A 32 -11.20 9.40 -13.00
N ASP A 33 -12.37 9.46 -13.64
CA ASP A 33 -12.80 10.61 -14.44
C ASP A 33 -12.67 11.96 -13.72
N GLU A 34 -12.87 11.99 -12.39
CA GLU A 34 -12.83 13.21 -11.58
C GLU A 34 -11.68 13.25 -10.55
N LYS A 35 -10.95 12.15 -10.33
CA LYS A 35 -9.96 12.03 -9.24
C LYS A 35 -8.82 11.10 -9.60
N VAL A 36 -7.60 11.49 -9.21
CA VAL A 36 -6.47 10.56 -9.18
C VAL A 36 -6.53 9.75 -7.89
N THR A 37 -6.23 8.47 -7.98
CA THR A 37 -6.07 7.57 -6.83
C THR A 37 -4.78 6.77 -7.02
N TYR A 38 -4.28 6.16 -5.96
CA TYR A 38 -3.10 5.30 -6.00
C TYR A 38 -3.49 3.90 -5.54
N VAL A 39 -3.15 2.89 -6.33
CA VAL A 39 -3.09 1.51 -5.83
C VAL A 39 -1.74 1.33 -5.16
N VAL A 40 -1.75 1.12 -3.85
CA VAL A 40 -0.55 0.83 -3.07
C VAL A 40 -0.48 -0.67 -2.86
N TRP A 41 0.55 -1.29 -3.42
CA TRP A 41 0.86 -2.71 -3.19
C TRP A 41 1.83 -2.84 -2.04
N THR A 42 1.53 -3.77 -1.15
CA THR A 42 2.36 -4.06 0.00
C THR A 42 2.70 -5.54 0.05
N GLN A 43 3.81 -5.88 0.71
CA GLN A 43 4.24 -7.24 0.98
C GLN A 43 4.56 -7.38 2.46
N CYS A 44 4.07 -8.44 3.10
CA CYS A 44 4.48 -8.79 4.45
C CYS A 44 5.93 -9.31 4.43
N PRO A 45 6.88 -8.66 5.14
CA PRO A 45 8.27 -9.14 5.18
C PRO A 45 8.42 -10.53 5.82
N GLU A 46 7.48 -10.91 6.69
CA GLU A 46 7.55 -12.15 7.47
C GLU A 46 7.06 -13.38 6.68
N CYS A 47 5.96 -13.25 5.93
CA CYS A 47 5.35 -14.39 5.23
C CYS A 47 5.31 -14.25 3.71
N GLY A 48 5.75 -13.12 3.16
CA GLY A 48 5.75 -12.87 1.72
C GLY A 48 4.36 -12.61 1.11
N ASN A 49 3.27 -12.61 1.91
CA ASN A 49 1.94 -12.31 1.38
C ASN A 49 1.89 -10.89 0.82
N ASN A 50 1.35 -10.76 -0.40
CA ASN A 50 1.13 -9.48 -1.03
C ASN A 50 -0.33 -9.06 -0.87
N ASP A 51 -0.54 -7.78 -0.63
CA ASP A 51 -1.88 -7.18 -0.58
C ASP A 51 -1.85 -5.82 -1.29
N HIS A 52 -3.02 -5.22 -1.49
CA HIS A 52 -3.12 -3.89 -2.07
C HIS A 52 -4.29 -3.11 -1.50
N SER A 53 -4.13 -1.78 -1.45
CA SER A 53 -5.19 -0.86 -1.06
C SER A 53 -5.30 0.30 -2.03
N LEU A 54 -6.51 0.87 -2.12
CA LEU A 54 -6.77 2.10 -2.85
C LEU A 54 -6.63 3.28 -1.90
N MET A 55 -5.78 4.24 -2.27
CA MET A 55 -5.61 5.48 -1.55
C MET A 55 -6.00 6.66 -2.43
N PRO A 56 -6.77 7.64 -1.93
CA PRO A 56 -7.06 8.85 -2.68
C PRO A 56 -5.76 9.61 -2.96
N ALA A 57 -5.60 10.17 -4.16
CA ALA A 57 -4.66 11.28 -4.32
C ALA A 57 -5.28 12.48 -3.61
N GLU A 58 -4.47 13.21 -2.85
CA GLU A 58 -4.91 14.42 -2.17
C GLU A 58 -5.61 15.34 -3.18
N SER A 59 -6.77 15.89 -2.80
CA SER A 59 -7.48 16.93 -3.53
C SER A 59 -6.89 18.30 -3.22
#